data_AF-A0A943LB85-F1
#
_entry.id   AF-A0A943LB85-F1
#
_cell.length_a   1.000
_cell.length_b   1.000
_cell.length_c   1.000
_cell.angle_alpha   90.00
_cell.angle_beta   90.00
_cell.angle_gamma   90.00
#
_symmetry.space_group_name_H-M   'P 1'
#
loop_
_entity.id
_entity.type
_entity.pdbx_description
1 polymer ?
#
loop_
_entity_poly.entity_id
_entity_poly.type
_entity_poly.pdbx_seq_one_letter_code
_entity_poly.pdbx_strand_id
1 'polypeptide(L)'
;MKLSINNSGELVYKIGKLINFDNNESNITNSNSVEINVEYKLANKTISERKQLTKANNLLNSNATFSFNINDNIPILSLRSLTLNEQTKNKFLQSAFQCQKYKINILDLRGNIGGDGSLAVQWLENRFAFRPVGNSKKIGLNRFLIDGKLPSIEETSISHLYNLEVKKDYFFSNDIDDAELYENDSIIFVLTDKNQGSAGEMFIEYLKNYENVILIGSNTSGTLQGSKYGINFKLPNSEISFQFGQWLFLFDDNYFKEGIGFKPDIWTNGSDALELVLKLIDYYNLN
;
A
#
# COMPACT_ATOMS: atom_id res chain seq x y z
N MET A 1 16.17 7.36 -13.86
CA MET A 1 15.03 8.33 -13.93
C MET A 1 13.74 7.57 -13.71
N LYS A 2 12.71 8.25 -13.21
CA LYS A 2 11.38 7.67 -12.93
C LYS A 2 10.30 8.61 -13.47
N LEU A 3 9.19 8.03 -13.93
CA LEU A 3 8.03 8.78 -14.40
C LEU A 3 7.46 9.62 -13.24
N SER A 4 6.97 10.81 -13.52
CA SER A 4 6.47 11.79 -12.56
C SER A 4 5.47 12.70 -13.26
N ILE A 5 4.77 13.54 -12.49
CA ILE A 5 3.90 14.61 -12.99
C ILE A 5 4.57 15.96 -12.73
N ASN A 6 4.47 16.90 -13.69
CA ASN A 6 4.87 18.30 -13.51
C ASN A 6 3.70 19.18 -13.05
N ASN A 7 3.95 20.46 -12.75
CA ASN A 7 2.91 21.36 -12.22
C ASN A 7 1.77 21.67 -13.21
N SER A 8 1.93 21.32 -14.49
CA SER A 8 0.92 21.46 -15.54
C SER A 8 0.09 20.19 -15.75
N GLY A 9 0.42 19.07 -15.08
CA GLY A 9 -0.26 17.78 -15.25
C GLY A 9 0.40 16.83 -16.25
N GLU A 10 1.44 17.26 -16.95
CA GLU A 10 2.12 16.44 -17.96
C GLU A 10 3.03 15.40 -17.32
N LEU A 11 3.10 14.21 -17.93
CA LEU A 11 4.05 13.17 -17.59
C LEU A 11 5.48 13.58 -17.97
N VAL A 12 6.37 13.55 -16.98
CA VAL A 12 7.79 13.89 -17.11
C VAL A 12 8.67 12.85 -16.44
N TYR A 13 9.97 12.92 -16.65
CA TYR A 13 10.94 12.11 -15.91
C TYR A 13 11.65 12.93 -14.84
N LYS A 14 11.68 12.41 -13.60
CA LYS A 14 12.48 12.97 -12.50
C LYS A 14 13.62 12.03 -12.11
N ILE A 15 14.67 12.60 -11.54
CA ILE A 15 15.76 11.88 -10.88
C ILE A 15 15.42 11.78 -9.40
N GLY A 16 15.62 10.60 -8.82
CA GLY A 16 15.44 10.37 -7.39
C GLY A 16 16.30 9.21 -6.92
N LYS A 17 16.58 9.18 -5.61
CA LYS A 17 17.35 8.14 -4.92
C LYS A 17 16.49 7.59 -3.79
N LEU A 18 16.42 6.27 -3.66
CA LEU A 18 15.85 5.65 -2.46
C LEU A 18 16.81 5.90 -1.29
N ILE A 19 16.28 6.35 -0.15
CA ILE A 19 17.08 6.54 1.06
C ILE A 19 17.37 5.15 1.63
N ASN A 20 18.62 4.70 1.55
CA ASN A 20 19.07 3.46 2.19
C ASN A 20 19.49 3.77 3.63
N PHE A 21 19.06 2.95 4.58
CA PHE A 21 19.42 3.06 5.99
C PHE A 21 20.65 2.22 6.36
N ASP A 22 21.50 1.86 5.40
CA ASP A 22 22.73 1.11 5.72
C ASP A 22 23.62 1.96 6.64
N ASN A 23 24.12 1.29 7.68
CA ASN A 23 24.76 1.83 8.91
C ASN A 23 25.97 2.78 8.72
N ASN A 24 26.33 3.15 7.49
CA ASN A 24 27.41 4.08 7.16
C ASN A 24 26.93 5.43 6.57
N GLU A 25 25.64 5.61 6.25
CA GLU A 25 25.05 6.89 5.81
C GLU A 25 24.27 7.61 6.93
N SER A 26 24.71 7.47 8.19
CA SER A 26 24.09 8.10 9.38
C SER A 26 24.05 9.64 9.37
N ASN A 27 24.63 10.28 8.35
CA ASN A 27 24.58 11.73 8.15
C ASN A 27 23.44 12.20 7.22
N ILE A 28 22.74 11.30 6.52
CA ILE A 28 21.60 11.66 5.65
C ILE A 28 20.27 11.68 6.45
N THR A 29 20.23 11.08 7.63
CA THR A 29 19.00 10.90 8.41
C THR A 29 18.39 12.21 8.93
N ASN A 30 19.18 13.28 9.05
CA ASN A 30 18.72 14.60 9.49
C ASN A 30 18.63 15.64 8.36
N SER A 31 19.11 15.36 7.14
CA SER A 31 19.02 16.32 6.04
C SER A 31 17.77 16.04 5.20
N ASN A 32 16.88 17.03 5.11
CA ASN A 32 15.73 16.99 4.19
C ASN A 32 16.14 17.05 2.71
N SER A 33 17.43 17.09 2.42
CA SER A 33 17.96 17.11 1.06
C SER A 33 19.35 16.49 0.94
N VAL A 34 19.70 16.08 -0.27
CA VAL A 34 21.03 15.60 -0.68
C VAL A 34 21.38 16.26 -2.01
N GLU A 35 22.59 16.80 -2.12
CA GLU A 35 23.13 17.30 -3.39
C GLU A 35 23.74 16.14 -4.18
N ILE A 36 23.44 16.06 -5.47
CA ILE A 36 24.00 15.10 -6.41
C ILE A 36 24.61 15.82 -7.60
N ASN A 37 25.66 15.23 -8.18
CA ASN A 37 26.17 15.61 -9.48
C ASN A 37 25.45 14.78 -10.55
N VAL A 38 24.81 15.44 -11.50
CA VAL A 38 24.16 14.80 -12.66
C VAL A 38 25.02 15.06 -13.89
N GLU A 39 25.46 13.98 -14.55
CA GLU A 39 26.21 14.06 -15.80
C GLU A 39 25.32 13.66 -16.98
N TYR A 40 25.15 14.57 -17.93
CA TYR A 40 24.50 14.33 -19.20
C TYR A 40 25.56 14.02 -20.24
N LYS A 41 25.55 12.78 -20.75
CA LYS A 41 26.39 12.36 -21.87
C LYS A 41 25.61 12.57 -23.17
N LEU A 42 25.92 13.65 -23.87
CA LEU A 42 25.45 13.90 -25.23
C LEU A 42 26.47 13.36 -26.22
N ALA A 43 26.07 13.15 -27.48
CA ALA A 43 26.92 12.52 -28.51
C ALA A 43 28.35 13.09 -28.60
N ASN A 44 28.52 14.42 -28.41
CA ASN A 44 29.80 15.11 -28.57
C ASN A 44 30.27 15.88 -27.31
N LYS A 45 29.56 15.78 -26.18
CA LYS A 45 29.94 16.51 -24.96
C LYS A 45 29.33 15.89 -23.70
N THR A 46 30.02 16.07 -22.59
CA THR A 46 29.48 15.83 -21.25
C THR A 46 29.15 17.17 -20.61
N ILE A 47 27.94 17.29 -20.07
CA ILE A 47 27.52 18.42 -19.24
C ILE A 47 27.32 17.89 -17.83
N SER A 48 27.91 18.54 -16.83
CA SER A 48 27.70 18.18 -15.43
C SER A 48 27.02 19.33 -14.70
N GLU A 49 26.00 19.03 -13.91
CA GLU A 49 25.32 20.01 -13.07
C GLU A 49 25.04 19.45 -11.68
N ARG A 50 24.97 20.35 -10.69
CA ARG A 50 24.55 19.98 -9.34
C ARG A 50 23.04 20.11 -9.20
N LYS A 51 22.41 19.07 -8.63
CA LYS A 51 20.98 19.05 -8.31
C LYS A 51 20.78 18.72 -6.84
N GLN A 52 19.85 19.42 -6.22
CA GLN A 52 19.39 19.10 -4.88
C GLN A 52 18.18 18.16 -4.99
N LEU A 53 18.28 16.99 -4.38
CA LEU A 53 17.16 16.10 -4.14
C LEU A 53 16.59 16.41 -2.77
N THR A 54 15.27 16.59 -2.66
CA THR A 54 14.58 16.72 -1.37
C THR A 54 13.90 15.41 -1.01
N LYS A 55 13.86 15.10 0.29
CA LYS A 55 13.11 13.95 0.81
C LYS A 55 11.63 14.09 0.46
N ALA A 56 11.01 13.00 0.03
CA ALA A 56 9.58 12.95 -0.21
C ALA A 56 8.81 13.25 1.10
N ASN A 57 7.80 14.11 1.01
CA ASN A 57 6.93 14.42 2.14
C ASN A 57 5.82 13.37 2.28
N ASN A 58 5.37 13.18 3.51
CA ASN A 58 4.18 12.40 3.78
C ASN A 58 2.98 13.33 3.91
N LEU A 59 1.79 12.79 3.71
CA LEU A 59 0.57 13.52 4.03
C LEU A 59 0.56 13.85 5.52
N LEU A 60 0.40 15.13 5.85
CA LEU A 60 0.24 15.59 7.24
C LEU A 60 -1.10 15.09 7.80
N ASN A 61 -1.13 14.83 9.11
CA ASN A 61 -2.29 14.27 9.83
C ASN A 61 -3.61 14.91 9.36
N SER A 62 -4.45 14.10 8.69
CA SER A 62 -5.83 14.45 8.40
C SER A 62 -6.67 14.20 9.66
N ASN A 63 -7.61 15.11 9.94
CA ASN A 63 -8.52 14.97 11.07
C ASN A 63 -9.57 13.86 10.87
N ALA A 64 -9.79 13.39 9.63
CA ALA A 64 -10.77 12.37 9.32
C ALA A 64 -10.10 11.05 8.89
N THR A 65 -10.51 9.93 9.52
CA THR A 65 -10.05 8.58 9.16
C THR A 65 -10.54 8.14 7.78
N PHE A 66 -11.72 8.60 7.36
CA PHE A 66 -12.30 8.29 6.06
C PHE A 66 -13.10 9.49 5.54
N SER A 67 -12.99 9.77 4.25
CA SER A 67 -13.88 10.66 3.53
C SER A 67 -14.13 10.16 2.11
N PHE A 68 -15.29 10.51 1.57
CA PHE A 68 -15.67 10.18 0.21
C PHE A 68 -16.41 11.36 -0.39
N ASN A 69 -15.95 11.83 -1.54
CA ASN A 69 -16.58 12.89 -2.30
C ASN A 69 -16.43 12.60 -3.80
N ILE A 70 -17.29 13.20 -4.61
CA ILE A 70 -17.20 13.14 -6.07
C ILE A 70 -16.90 14.55 -6.53
N ASN A 71 -15.77 14.74 -7.22
CA ASN A 71 -15.39 16.01 -7.82
C ASN A 71 -15.35 15.83 -9.33
N ASP A 72 -16.14 16.57 -10.09
CA ASP A 72 -16.17 16.49 -11.56
C ASP A 72 -16.25 15.05 -12.12
N ASN A 73 -17.19 14.25 -11.60
CA ASN A 73 -17.36 12.83 -11.93
C ASN A 73 -16.17 11.92 -11.55
N ILE A 74 -15.28 12.37 -10.67
CA ILE A 74 -14.18 11.57 -10.14
C ILE A 74 -14.44 11.31 -8.65
N PRO A 75 -14.78 10.07 -8.27
CA PRO A 75 -14.82 9.66 -6.88
C PRO A 75 -13.43 9.74 -6.26
N ILE A 76 -13.33 10.43 -5.13
CA ILE A 76 -12.13 10.56 -4.32
C ILE A 76 -12.44 9.94 -2.97
N LEU A 77 -11.84 8.79 -2.71
CA LEU A 77 -11.90 8.08 -1.44
C LEU A 77 -10.60 8.34 -0.69
N SER A 78 -10.68 8.93 0.49
CA SER A 78 -9.54 9.06 1.40
C SER A 78 -9.70 8.10 2.57
N LEU A 79 -8.67 7.32 2.88
CA LEU A 79 -8.66 6.38 4.00
C LEU A 79 -7.31 6.44 4.72
N ARG A 80 -7.32 6.72 6.03
CA ARG A 80 -6.11 6.89 6.87
C ARG A 80 -5.89 5.74 7.86
N SER A 81 -6.89 4.88 8.05
CA SER A 81 -6.75 3.65 8.81
C SER A 81 -7.87 2.69 8.46
N LEU A 82 -7.58 1.40 8.54
CA LEU A 82 -8.56 0.30 8.52
C LEU A 82 -9.05 -0.05 9.94
N THR A 83 -8.77 0.79 10.93
CA THR A 83 -9.41 0.74 12.25
C THR A 83 -10.60 1.69 12.23
N LEU A 84 -11.77 1.18 11.83
CA LEU A 84 -12.98 1.98 11.63
C LEU A 84 -14.04 1.65 12.69
N ASN A 85 -14.76 2.67 13.14
CA ASN A 85 -16.02 2.45 13.84
C ASN A 85 -17.11 1.99 12.85
N GLU A 86 -18.19 1.39 13.35
CA GLU A 86 -19.24 0.81 12.51
C GLU A 86 -19.88 1.79 11.51
N GLN A 87 -20.11 3.04 11.92
CA GLN A 87 -20.68 4.05 11.02
C GLN A 87 -19.73 4.35 9.84
N THR A 88 -18.45 4.55 10.13
CA THR A 88 -17.43 4.83 9.11
C THR A 88 -17.16 3.62 8.24
N LYS A 89 -17.12 2.41 8.82
CA LYS A 89 -17.01 1.14 8.12
C LYS A 89 -18.11 0.99 7.08
N ASN A 90 -19.37 1.22 7.45
CA ASN A 90 -20.49 1.13 6.51
C ASN A 90 -20.37 2.13 5.36
N LYS A 91 -19.97 3.38 5.64
CA LYS A 91 -19.73 4.38 4.58
C LYS A 91 -18.58 3.98 3.65
N PHE A 92 -17.48 3.46 4.22
CA PHE A 92 -16.35 2.95 3.46
C PHE A 92 -16.78 1.80 2.54
N LEU A 93 -17.44 0.76 3.06
CA LEU A 93 -17.89 -0.37 2.25
C LEU A 93 -18.91 0.04 1.17
N GLN A 94 -19.79 0.99 1.46
CA GLN A 94 -20.76 1.52 0.48
C GLN A 94 -20.10 2.34 -0.64
N SER A 95 -18.95 2.97 -0.38
CA SER A 95 -18.23 3.74 -1.40
C SER A 95 -17.74 2.88 -2.57
N ALA A 96 -17.48 1.58 -2.34
CA ALA A 96 -17.09 0.63 -3.38
C ALA A 96 -18.11 0.60 -4.54
N PHE A 97 -19.41 0.53 -4.21
CA PHE A 97 -20.49 0.52 -5.19
C PHE A 97 -20.66 1.85 -5.92
N GLN A 98 -20.28 2.97 -5.28
CA GLN A 98 -20.28 4.27 -5.97
C GLN A 98 -19.13 4.34 -6.97
N CYS A 99 -17.93 3.91 -6.58
CA CYS A 99 -16.76 3.87 -7.47
C CYS A 99 -16.96 3.00 -8.73
N GLN A 100 -17.84 1.99 -8.69
CA GLN A 100 -18.20 1.19 -9.89
C GLN A 100 -18.80 2.03 -11.02
N LYS A 101 -19.45 3.14 -10.69
CA LYS A 101 -20.21 3.94 -11.66
C LYS A 101 -19.33 4.88 -12.50
N TYR A 102 -18.04 4.99 -12.15
CA TYR A 102 -17.15 6.00 -12.71
C TYR A 102 -15.93 5.37 -13.39
N LYS A 103 -15.54 5.95 -14.51
CA LYS A 103 -14.40 5.50 -15.33
C LYS A 103 -13.05 5.87 -14.71
N ILE A 104 -13.00 6.86 -13.84
CA ILE A 104 -11.79 7.26 -13.11
C ILE A 104 -12.11 7.31 -11.63
N ASN A 105 -11.24 6.74 -10.81
CA ASN A 105 -11.36 6.74 -9.36
C ASN A 105 -10.02 7.11 -8.73
N ILE A 106 -10.06 7.86 -7.62
CA ILE A 106 -8.88 8.17 -6.82
C ILE A 106 -9.05 7.54 -5.44
N LEU A 107 -8.18 6.60 -5.11
CA LEU A 107 -8.01 6.00 -3.79
C LEU A 107 -6.82 6.67 -3.11
N ASP A 108 -7.07 7.71 -2.32
CA ASP A 108 -6.05 8.37 -1.51
C ASP A 108 -5.77 7.56 -0.24
N LEU A 109 -4.79 6.66 -0.32
CA LEU A 109 -4.36 5.80 0.78
C LEU A 109 -3.10 6.32 1.52
N ARG A 110 -2.64 7.53 1.18
CA ARG A 110 -1.55 8.20 1.90
C ARG A 110 -1.88 8.29 3.38
N GLY A 111 -0.88 8.05 4.23
CA GLY A 111 -1.06 8.04 5.67
C GLY A 111 -1.81 6.82 6.23
N ASN A 112 -2.18 5.82 5.42
CA ASN A 112 -2.93 4.66 5.91
C ASN A 112 -2.05 3.66 6.65
N ILE A 113 -2.04 3.76 7.98
CA ILE A 113 -1.21 2.91 8.86
C ILE A 113 -1.71 1.45 8.99
N GLY A 114 -2.78 1.08 8.29
CA GLY A 114 -3.39 -0.25 8.38
C GLY A 114 -4.47 -0.34 9.46
N GLY A 115 -4.68 -1.56 9.97
CA GLY A 115 -5.83 -1.92 10.81
C GLY A 115 -6.39 -3.29 10.43
N ASP A 116 -7.72 -3.43 10.42
CA ASP A 116 -8.38 -4.68 10.03
C ASP A 116 -8.32 -4.88 8.51
N GLY A 117 -7.47 -5.81 8.09
CA GLY A 117 -7.31 -6.17 6.69
C GLY A 117 -8.55 -6.73 6.00
N SER A 118 -9.51 -7.28 6.76
CA SER A 118 -10.75 -7.83 6.19
C SER A 118 -11.59 -6.76 5.51
N LEU A 119 -11.47 -5.50 5.93
CA LEU A 119 -12.20 -4.38 5.34
C LEU A 119 -11.71 -4.04 3.94
N ALA A 120 -10.41 -4.15 3.67
CA ALA A 120 -9.86 -3.96 2.33
C ALA A 120 -10.38 -5.03 1.36
N VAL A 121 -10.43 -6.29 1.82
CA VAL A 121 -10.95 -7.42 1.04
C VAL A 121 -12.44 -7.22 0.75
N GLN A 122 -13.26 -6.90 1.75
CA GLN A 122 -14.69 -6.64 1.58
C GLN A 122 -14.97 -5.45 0.63
N TRP A 123 -14.15 -4.40 0.68
CA TRP A 123 -14.30 -3.26 -0.24
C TRP A 123 -14.06 -3.69 -1.69
N LEU A 124 -13.02 -4.50 -1.93
CA LEU A 124 -12.71 -5.02 -3.27
C LEU A 124 -13.78 -6.02 -3.75
N GLU A 125 -14.25 -6.91 -2.87
CA GLU A 125 -15.39 -7.79 -3.16
C GLU A 125 -16.63 -6.99 -3.58
N ASN A 126 -16.95 -5.92 -2.84
CA ASN A 126 -18.06 -5.03 -3.21
C ASN A 126 -17.81 -4.29 -4.54
N ARG A 127 -16.56 -3.92 -4.86
CA ARG A 127 -16.20 -3.17 -6.07
C ARG A 127 -16.15 -4.05 -7.33
N PHE A 128 -15.71 -5.29 -7.21
CA PHE A 128 -15.41 -6.16 -8.36
C PHE A 128 -16.28 -7.42 -8.41
N ALA A 129 -17.15 -7.63 -7.41
CA ALA A 129 -18.07 -8.77 -7.29
C ALA A 129 -17.39 -10.14 -7.09
N PHE A 130 -16.07 -10.18 -6.88
CA PHE A 130 -15.35 -11.37 -6.49
C PHE A 130 -14.23 -11.04 -5.50
N ARG A 131 -13.75 -12.08 -4.82
CA ARG A 131 -12.69 -11.98 -3.82
C ARG A 131 -11.32 -11.94 -4.50
N PRO A 132 -10.48 -10.93 -4.25
CA PRO A 132 -9.11 -10.94 -4.75
C PRO A 132 -8.26 -11.98 -4.01
N VAL A 133 -7.39 -12.66 -4.75
CA VAL A 133 -6.29 -13.47 -4.19
C VAL A 133 -5.06 -12.55 -4.01
N GLY A 134 -4.12 -12.89 -3.13
CA GLY A 134 -2.92 -12.09 -2.89
C GLY A 134 -1.72 -12.56 -3.72
N ASN A 135 -0.68 -11.74 -3.79
CA ASN A 135 0.58 -12.04 -4.52
C ASN A 135 1.69 -12.59 -3.60
N SER A 136 1.33 -12.91 -2.36
CA SER A 136 2.23 -13.50 -1.38
C SER A 136 1.92 -14.97 -1.13
N LYS A 137 2.96 -15.79 -0.98
CA LYS A 137 2.82 -17.08 -0.28
C LYS A 137 2.66 -16.82 1.20
N LYS A 138 1.65 -17.40 1.84
CA LYS A 138 1.34 -17.16 3.25
C LYS A 138 1.56 -18.42 4.05
N ILE A 139 2.32 -18.31 5.13
CA ILE A 139 2.42 -19.35 6.15
C ILE A 139 2.08 -18.76 7.51
N GLY A 140 1.19 -19.44 8.23
CA GLY A 140 0.74 -19.03 9.55
C GLY A 140 0.94 -20.15 10.55
N LEU A 141 1.35 -19.85 11.77
CA LEU A 141 1.34 -20.83 12.86
C LEU A 141 -0.10 -21.05 13.34
N ASN A 142 -0.50 -22.31 13.51
CA ASN A 142 -1.81 -22.62 14.08
C ASN A 142 -1.82 -22.26 15.56
N ARG A 143 -2.80 -21.47 16.00
CA ARG A 143 -2.93 -21.04 17.40
C ARG A 143 -3.09 -22.21 18.37
N PHE A 144 -3.60 -23.34 17.90
CA PHE A 144 -3.63 -24.57 18.69
C PHE A 144 -2.26 -24.95 19.26
N LEU A 145 -1.18 -24.73 18.50
CA LEU A 145 0.18 -24.97 19.00
C LEU A 145 0.63 -23.97 20.07
N ILE A 146 -0.01 -22.82 20.12
CA ILE A 146 0.40 -21.68 20.92
C ILE A 146 -0.25 -21.71 22.31
N ASP A 147 -1.56 -21.95 22.38
CA ASP A 147 -2.32 -21.92 23.64
C ASP A 147 -3.13 -23.19 23.91
N GLY A 148 -2.98 -24.23 23.07
CA GLY A 148 -3.66 -25.51 23.22
C GLY A 148 -5.16 -25.47 22.87
N LYS A 149 -5.67 -24.35 22.34
CA LYS A 149 -7.08 -24.20 22.00
C LYS A 149 -7.33 -24.52 20.54
N LEU A 150 -8.41 -25.24 20.26
CA LEU A 150 -8.86 -25.44 18.89
C LEU A 150 -9.09 -24.08 18.21
N PRO A 151 -8.88 -23.99 16.89
CA PRO A 151 -9.13 -22.76 16.15
C PRO A 151 -10.54 -22.24 16.44
N SER A 152 -10.65 -20.94 16.72
CA SER A 152 -11.95 -20.32 16.92
C SER A 152 -12.75 -20.29 15.61
N ILE A 153 -14.07 -20.07 15.70
CA ILE A 153 -14.91 -19.84 14.50
C ILE A 153 -14.39 -18.62 13.71
N GLU A 154 -13.89 -17.60 14.40
CA GLU A 154 -13.30 -16.41 13.78
C GLU A 154 -12.01 -16.74 13.03
N GLU A 155 -11.12 -17.56 13.60
CA GLU A 155 -9.91 -18.04 12.91
C GLU A 155 -10.25 -18.91 11.71
N THR A 156 -11.29 -19.73 11.82
CA THR A 156 -11.80 -20.52 10.69
C THR A 156 -12.38 -19.61 9.62
N SER A 157 -13.10 -18.56 10.01
CA SER A 157 -13.64 -17.54 9.10
C SER A 157 -12.53 -16.76 8.42
N ILE A 158 -11.44 -16.45 9.13
CA ILE A 158 -10.23 -15.81 8.59
C ILE A 158 -9.49 -16.77 7.63
N SER A 159 -9.42 -18.06 7.96
CA SER A 159 -8.83 -19.05 7.05
C SER A 159 -9.60 -19.15 5.73
N HIS A 160 -10.94 -19.10 5.81
CA HIS A 160 -11.80 -19.00 4.64
C HIS A 160 -11.64 -17.65 3.92
N LEU A 161 -11.45 -16.55 4.67
CA LEU A 161 -11.21 -15.21 4.15
C LEU A 161 -9.89 -15.11 3.35
N TYR A 162 -8.92 -15.96 3.62
CA TYR A 162 -7.62 -15.93 2.93
C TYR A 162 -7.37 -17.18 2.08
N ASN A 163 -8.40 -17.98 1.83
CA ASN A 163 -8.34 -19.26 1.13
C ASN A 163 -7.18 -20.17 1.59
N LEU A 164 -7.04 -20.30 2.91
CA LEU A 164 -5.94 -21.02 3.53
C LEU A 164 -6.29 -22.49 3.74
N GLU A 165 -5.34 -23.37 3.40
CA GLU A 165 -5.41 -24.75 3.83
C GLU A 165 -5.07 -24.83 5.31
N VAL A 166 -5.99 -25.37 6.12
CA VAL A 166 -5.79 -25.57 7.55
C VAL A 166 -5.14 -26.93 7.79
N LYS A 167 -3.87 -26.92 8.23
CA LYS A 167 -3.23 -28.10 8.81
C LYS A 167 -3.27 -28.01 10.34
N LYS A 168 -3.01 -29.14 11.00
CA LYS A 168 -2.99 -29.24 12.46
C LYS A 168 -2.06 -28.19 13.10
N ASP A 169 -0.93 -27.94 12.45
CA ASP A 169 0.18 -27.19 13.04
C ASP A 169 0.39 -25.81 12.39
N TYR A 170 -0.09 -25.62 11.17
CA TYR A 170 0.08 -24.37 10.42
C TYR A 170 -1.04 -24.16 9.40
N PHE A 171 -1.15 -22.94 8.93
CA PHE A 171 -1.94 -22.54 7.77
C PHE A 171 -1.00 -22.27 6.62
N PHE A 172 -1.39 -22.65 5.41
CA PHE A 172 -0.64 -22.33 4.21
C PHE A 172 -1.57 -21.93 3.07
N SER A 173 -1.25 -20.86 2.34
CA SER A 173 -1.92 -20.58 1.06
C SER A 173 -1.15 -21.28 -0.06
N ASN A 174 -1.81 -22.21 -0.75
CA ASN A 174 -1.28 -22.75 -2.01
C ASN A 174 -1.54 -21.80 -3.18
N ASP A 175 -2.46 -20.85 -3.02
CA ASP A 175 -2.82 -19.91 -4.07
C ASP A 175 -1.83 -18.75 -4.08
N ILE A 176 -0.92 -18.80 -5.03
CA ILE A 176 -0.43 -17.59 -5.68
C ILE A 176 -1.31 -17.42 -6.90
N ASP A 177 -1.79 -16.21 -7.11
CA ASP A 177 -2.35 -15.90 -8.41
C ASP A 177 -1.19 -15.74 -9.40
N ASP A 178 -0.80 -16.84 -10.05
CA ASP A 178 0.08 -16.80 -11.22
C ASP A 178 -0.68 -16.25 -12.45
N ALA A 179 -1.95 -15.82 -12.29
CA ALA A 179 -2.82 -15.41 -13.39
C ALA A 179 -2.51 -14.01 -13.93
N GLU A 180 -2.98 -13.80 -15.16
CA GLU A 180 -3.14 -12.50 -15.79
C GLU A 180 -3.98 -11.58 -14.87
N LEU A 181 -3.72 -10.26 -14.94
CA LEU A 181 -4.46 -9.27 -14.17
C LEU A 181 -5.98 -9.42 -14.39
N TYR A 182 -6.77 -9.24 -13.34
CA TYR A 182 -8.22 -9.17 -13.47
C TYR A 182 -8.64 -7.95 -14.28
N GLU A 183 -9.51 -8.17 -15.26
CA GLU A 183 -10.04 -7.11 -16.10
C GLU A 183 -10.68 -5.98 -15.26
N ASN A 184 -10.37 -4.74 -15.62
CA ASN A 184 -10.95 -3.56 -14.99
C ASN A 184 -11.01 -2.39 -15.97
N ASP A 185 -12.20 -2.02 -16.40
CA ASP A 185 -12.43 -0.95 -17.38
C ASP A 185 -12.31 0.49 -16.84
N SER A 186 -12.04 0.66 -15.53
CA SER A 186 -11.87 1.97 -14.90
C SER A 186 -10.41 2.22 -14.56
N ILE A 187 -9.92 3.44 -14.76
CA ILE A 187 -8.62 3.85 -14.23
C ILE A 187 -8.75 4.09 -12.73
N ILE A 188 -7.85 3.49 -11.95
CA ILE A 188 -7.81 3.65 -10.49
C ILE A 188 -6.45 4.21 -10.10
N PHE A 189 -6.43 5.49 -9.73
CA PHE A 189 -5.24 6.12 -9.18
C PHE A 189 -5.17 5.86 -7.68
N VAL A 190 -4.10 5.19 -7.23
CA VAL A 190 -3.86 4.88 -5.81
C VAL A 190 -2.75 5.79 -5.30
N LEU A 191 -3.07 6.69 -4.38
CA LEU A 191 -2.08 7.61 -3.83
C LEU A 191 -1.36 6.97 -2.65
N THR A 192 -0.03 7.00 -2.66
CA THR A 192 0.82 6.32 -1.66
C THR A 192 1.87 7.24 -1.05
N ASP A 193 2.21 6.99 0.21
CA ASP A 193 3.34 7.63 0.88
C ASP A 193 3.98 6.72 1.94
N LYS A 194 5.07 7.20 2.56
CA LYS A 194 5.87 6.39 3.49
C LYS A 194 5.16 6.03 4.79
N ASN A 195 4.04 6.70 5.11
CA ASN A 195 3.24 6.39 6.30
C ASN A 195 2.27 5.23 6.07
N GLN A 196 2.07 4.81 4.82
CA GLN A 196 1.16 3.70 4.50
C GLN A 196 1.81 2.35 4.82
N GLY A 197 1.16 1.55 5.67
CA GLY A 197 1.73 0.30 6.19
C GLY A 197 0.71 -0.78 6.53
N SER A 198 1.19 -2.00 6.74
CA SER A 198 0.40 -3.12 7.26
C SER A 198 -0.82 -3.41 6.39
N ALA A 199 -2.03 -3.54 6.95
CA ALA A 199 -3.24 -3.75 6.17
C ALA A 199 -3.50 -2.64 5.12
N GLY A 200 -2.92 -1.45 5.27
CA GLY A 200 -2.94 -0.39 4.26
C GLY A 200 -2.11 -0.76 3.02
N GLU A 201 -0.99 -1.46 3.20
CA GLU A 201 -0.20 -2.05 2.11
C GLU A 201 -0.87 -3.31 1.56
N MET A 202 -1.53 -4.10 2.41
CA MET A 202 -2.32 -5.24 1.95
C MET A 202 -3.46 -4.80 1.00
N PHE A 203 -4.05 -3.62 1.23
CA PHE A 203 -5.04 -3.07 0.31
C PHE A 203 -4.42 -2.78 -1.07
N ILE A 204 -3.19 -2.23 -1.11
CA ILE A 204 -2.44 -2.07 -2.36
C ILE A 204 -2.16 -3.43 -3.00
N GLU A 205 -1.70 -4.41 -2.22
CA GLU A 205 -1.39 -5.76 -2.73
C GLU A 205 -2.56 -6.32 -3.55
N TYR A 206 -3.77 -6.26 -3.00
CA TYR A 206 -4.95 -6.76 -3.69
C TYR A 206 -5.41 -5.86 -4.85
N LEU A 207 -5.28 -4.53 -4.74
CA LEU A 207 -5.57 -3.62 -5.85
C LEU A 207 -4.67 -3.89 -7.06
N LYS A 208 -3.41 -4.25 -6.85
CA LYS A 208 -2.45 -4.51 -7.93
C LYS A 208 -2.76 -5.76 -8.76
N ASN A 209 -3.77 -6.55 -8.39
CA ASN A 209 -4.26 -7.67 -9.19
C ASN A 209 -5.28 -7.28 -10.25
N TYR A 210 -5.64 -5.99 -10.34
CA TYR A 210 -6.57 -5.50 -11.34
C TYR A 210 -5.83 -4.67 -12.39
N GLU A 211 -6.28 -4.75 -13.64
CA GLU A 211 -5.83 -3.88 -14.71
C GLU A 211 -6.11 -2.40 -14.38
N ASN A 212 -5.39 -1.49 -15.03
CA ASN A 212 -5.63 -0.04 -14.94
C ASN A 212 -5.53 0.57 -13.53
N VAL A 213 -4.79 -0.10 -12.62
CA VAL A 213 -4.41 0.43 -11.30
C VAL A 213 -3.03 1.09 -11.39
N ILE A 214 -2.94 2.36 -10.99
CA ILE A 214 -1.73 3.17 -11.10
C ILE A 214 -1.38 3.75 -9.73
N LEU A 215 -0.24 3.37 -9.17
CA LEU A 215 0.26 3.89 -7.91
C LEU A 215 1.02 5.20 -8.13
N ILE A 216 0.66 6.23 -7.37
CA ILE A 216 1.20 7.59 -7.52
C ILE A 216 1.62 8.14 -6.15
N GLY A 217 2.87 8.60 -6.05
CA GLY A 217 3.36 9.25 -4.84
C GLY A 217 4.77 8.83 -4.48
N SER A 218 4.98 8.38 -3.24
CA SER A 218 6.25 7.81 -2.78
C SER A 218 6.08 6.38 -2.27
N ASN A 219 7.20 5.70 -2.02
CA ASN A 219 7.22 4.34 -1.49
C ASN A 219 6.42 4.23 -0.18
N THR A 220 5.74 3.09 0.00
CA THR A 220 5.08 2.75 1.27
C THR A 220 6.08 2.36 2.37
N SER A 221 5.60 2.06 3.58
CA SER A 221 6.45 1.78 4.75
C SER A 221 7.28 0.51 4.59
N GLY A 222 6.79 -0.51 3.88
CA GLY A 222 7.39 -1.83 3.82
C GLY A 222 7.18 -2.59 5.13
N THR A 223 5.94 -2.67 5.61
CA THR A 223 5.58 -3.35 6.87
C THR A 223 4.43 -4.33 6.63
N LEU A 224 4.65 -5.33 5.76
CA LEU A 224 3.62 -6.29 5.33
C LEU A 224 4.10 -7.75 5.43
N GLN A 225 5.40 -8.00 5.60
CA GLN A 225 5.95 -9.37 5.55
C GLN A 225 5.55 -10.24 6.75
N GLY A 226 5.06 -9.64 7.84
CA GLY A 226 4.57 -10.39 9.00
C GLY A 226 3.34 -9.77 9.64
N SER A 227 2.54 -10.61 10.30
CA SER A 227 1.37 -10.16 11.06
C SER A 227 1.24 -10.89 12.40
N LYS A 228 0.50 -10.27 13.32
CA LYS A 228 0.23 -10.77 14.67
C LYS A 228 -1.28 -10.93 14.89
N TYR A 229 -1.68 -11.99 15.59
CA TYR A 229 -3.06 -12.21 16.05
C TYR A 229 -3.35 -11.57 17.43
N GLY A 230 -2.52 -10.64 17.88
CA GLY A 230 -2.73 -9.96 19.18
C GLY A 230 -2.54 -10.85 20.40
N ILE A 231 -1.85 -12.00 20.28
CA ILE A 231 -1.50 -12.84 21.42
C ILE A 231 -0.35 -12.19 22.20
N ASN A 232 -0.59 -11.92 23.47
CA ASN A 232 0.42 -11.48 24.43
C ASN A 232 0.89 -12.69 25.23
N PHE A 233 2.17 -13.02 25.15
CA PHE A 233 2.78 -14.00 26.03
C PHE A 233 3.41 -13.30 27.22
N LYS A 234 3.46 -13.99 28.36
CA LYS A 234 4.26 -13.58 29.51
C LYS A 234 5.29 -14.66 29.82
N LEU A 235 6.53 -14.25 30.04
CA LEU A 235 7.56 -15.17 30.52
C LEU A 235 7.23 -15.60 31.96
N PRO A 236 7.32 -16.91 32.30
CA PRO A 236 6.75 -17.46 33.53
C PRO A 236 7.38 -16.94 34.82
N ASN A 237 8.64 -16.48 34.77
CA ASN A 237 9.37 -16.04 35.97
C ASN A 237 9.59 -14.53 36.04
N SER A 238 9.63 -13.82 34.90
CA SER A 238 9.88 -12.38 34.86
C SER A 238 8.64 -11.55 34.56
N GLU A 239 7.54 -12.19 34.16
CA GLU A 239 6.30 -11.57 33.69
C GLU A 239 6.46 -10.61 32.49
N ILE A 240 7.65 -10.56 31.90
CA ILE A 240 7.92 -9.75 30.71
C ILE A 240 6.97 -10.21 29.61
N SER A 241 6.23 -9.24 29.08
CA SER A 241 5.32 -9.47 27.97
C SER A 241 6.09 -9.48 26.66
N PHE A 242 5.88 -10.49 25.83
CA PHE A 242 6.44 -10.55 24.49
C PHE A 242 5.39 -10.95 23.45
N GLN A 243 5.66 -10.60 22.21
CA GLN A 243 4.86 -10.95 21.03
C GLN A 243 5.80 -11.33 19.90
N PHE A 244 5.33 -12.16 18.97
CA PHE A 244 6.03 -12.45 17.72
C PHE A 244 5.02 -12.57 16.57
N GLY A 245 5.51 -12.42 15.33
CA GLY A 245 4.71 -12.58 14.13
C GLY A 245 4.28 -14.04 13.96
N GLN A 246 2.99 -14.27 13.79
CA GLN A 246 2.42 -15.60 13.59
C GLN A 246 2.22 -15.91 12.11
N TRP A 247 2.13 -14.88 11.28
CA TRP A 247 2.11 -14.97 9.83
C TRP A 247 3.42 -14.52 9.25
N LEU A 248 3.82 -15.18 8.16
CA LEU A 248 4.86 -14.78 7.25
C LEU A 248 4.28 -14.74 5.84
N PHE A 249 4.38 -13.58 5.21
CA PHE A 249 3.98 -13.32 3.82
C PHE A 249 5.26 -13.22 2.99
N LEU A 250 5.43 -14.10 2.02
CA LEU A 250 6.60 -14.15 1.16
C LEU A 250 6.25 -13.53 -0.20
N PHE A 251 6.95 -12.46 -0.55
CA PHE A 251 6.79 -11.72 -1.79
C PHE A 251 8.05 -11.88 -2.66
N ASP A 252 7.90 -11.69 -3.98
CA ASP A 252 9.04 -11.40 -4.84
C ASP A 252 9.63 -10.02 -4.46
N ASP A 253 10.95 -9.95 -4.25
CA ASP A 253 11.68 -8.74 -3.85
C ASP A 253 11.51 -7.56 -4.83
N ASN A 254 11.19 -7.84 -6.10
CA ASN A 254 10.87 -6.83 -7.11
C ASN A 254 9.44 -6.31 -6.98
N TYR A 255 8.52 -7.13 -6.45
CA TYR A 255 7.13 -6.77 -6.22
C TYR A 255 6.95 -5.98 -4.92
N PHE A 256 7.43 -6.53 -3.80
CA PHE A 256 7.38 -5.92 -2.47
C PHE A 256 8.58 -6.31 -1.64
N LYS A 257 9.12 -5.36 -0.86
CA LYS A 257 10.25 -5.59 0.05
C LYS A 257 10.04 -4.89 1.38
N GLU A 258 10.15 -5.63 2.48
CA GLU A 258 10.07 -5.08 3.84
C GLU A 258 11.10 -3.96 4.03
N GLY A 259 10.72 -2.91 4.77
CA GLY A 259 11.46 -1.65 4.95
C GLY A 259 11.43 -0.70 3.74
N ILE A 260 11.17 -1.21 2.53
CA ILE A 260 11.12 -0.42 1.28
C ILE A 260 9.68 -0.15 0.82
N GLY A 261 8.80 -1.14 0.93
CA GLY A 261 7.39 -1.05 0.53
C GLY A 261 7.16 -1.18 -0.97
N PHE A 262 5.91 -0.95 -1.37
CA PHE A 262 5.50 -0.82 -2.76
C PHE A 262 6.12 0.44 -3.36
N LYS A 263 6.73 0.29 -4.53
CA LYS A 263 7.22 1.41 -5.34
C LYS A 263 6.05 1.95 -6.17
N PRO A 264 5.87 3.28 -6.24
CA PRO A 264 4.85 3.85 -7.11
C PRO A 264 5.28 3.78 -8.58
N ASP A 265 4.30 3.71 -9.47
CA ASP A 265 4.48 3.74 -10.92
C ASP A 265 4.89 5.16 -11.36
N ILE A 266 4.28 6.18 -10.74
CA ILE A 266 4.53 7.60 -10.97
C ILE A 266 4.97 8.27 -9.67
N TRP A 267 6.15 8.87 -9.68
CA TRP A 267 6.76 9.49 -8.51
C TRP A 267 6.25 10.92 -8.31
N THR A 268 5.89 11.27 -7.09
CA THR A 268 5.65 12.67 -6.66
C THR A 268 6.28 12.93 -5.29
N ASN A 269 6.12 14.14 -4.75
CA ASN A 269 6.59 14.45 -3.39
C ASN A 269 5.68 13.86 -2.30
N GLY A 270 4.77 12.94 -2.63
CA GLY A 270 3.81 12.31 -1.72
C GLY A 270 2.65 13.24 -1.32
N SER A 271 2.95 14.38 -0.70
CA SER A 271 1.94 15.34 -0.22
C SER A 271 1.15 16.00 -1.35
N ASP A 272 1.77 16.24 -2.49
CA ASP A 272 1.21 16.88 -3.70
C ASP A 272 0.48 15.90 -4.64
N ALA A 273 0.51 14.59 -4.34
CA ALA A 273 0.06 13.55 -5.27
C ALA A 273 -1.38 13.78 -5.77
N LEU A 274 -2.32 14.13 -4.88
CA LEU A 274 -3.71 14.37 -5.27
C LEU A 274 -3.86 15.53 -6.25
N GLU A 275 -3.20 16.65 -5.97
CA GLU A 275 -3.23 17.84 -6.83
C GLU A 275 -2.66 17.52 -8.22
N LEU A 276 -1.52 16.83 -8.25
CA LEU A 276 -0.87 16.46 -9.51
C LEU A 276 -1.69 15.46 -10.32
N VAL A 277 -2.36 14.50 -9.67
CA VAL A 277 -3.24 13.54 -10.36
C VAL A 277 -4.45 14.23 -10.96
N LEU A 278 -5.07 15.17 -10.25
CA LEU A 278 -6.18 15.95 -10.81
C LEU A 278 -5.73 16.75 -12.04
N LYS A 279 -4.58 17.42 -11.95
CA LYS A 279 -3.99 18.14 -13.09
C LYS A 279 -3.66 17.21 -14.26
N LEU A 280 -3.19 16.00 -13.99
CA LEU A 280 -2.91 14.99 -15.01
C LEU A 280 -4.19 14.55 -15.72
N ILE A 281 -5.25 14.30 -14.97
CA ILE A 281 -6.57 13.96 -15.54
C ILE A 281 -7.05 15.06 -16.47
N ASP A 282 -6.96 16.33 -16.04
CA ASP A 282 -7.34 17.48 -16.86
C ASP A 282 -6.44 17.63 -18.09
N TYR A 283 -5.12 17.51 -17.92
CA TYR A 283 -4.14 17.68 -19.00
C TYR A 283 -4.37 16.69 -20.16
N TYR A 284 -4.71 15.44 -19.84
CA TYR A 284 -4.96 14.39 -20.83
C TYR A 284 -6.44 14.22 -21.19
N ASN A 285 -7.34 15.04 -20.66
CA ASN A 285 -8.79 14.94 -20.84
C ASN A 285 -9.32 13.52 -20.60
N LEU A 286 -8.97 12.95 -19.44
CA LEU A 286 -9.39 11.58 -19.10
C LEU A 286 -10.84 11.54 -18.56
N ASN A 287 -11.38 12.67 -18.10
CA ASN A 287 -12.69 12.81 -17.45
C ASN A 287 -13.90 12.80 -18.40
#